data_AF-A0A9X9S6V5-F1
#
_entry.id   AF-A0A9X9S6V5-F1
#
_cell.length_a   1.000
_cell.length_b   1.000
_cell.length_c   1.000
_cell.angle_alpha   90.00
_cell.angle_beta   90.00
_cell.angle_gamma   90.00
#
_symmetry.space_group_name_H-M   'P 1'
#
loop_
_entity.id
_entity.type
_entity.pdbx_description
1 polymer ?
#
loop_
_entity_poly.entity_id
_entity_poly.type
_entity_poly.pdbx_seq_one_letter_code
_entity_poly.pdbx_strand_id
1 'polypeptide(L)'
;MIINTQRRRTYLLVALPISLLVAWVFTAVAPVFKIHPPSFALTVAVEFLCGLFLAVAVGMIFNEDSRINGIVYAGIFAALPVFYVMTSPWANVDLLTLTYTAGIVCGGAFVIRVVTTNRYDHLARGAKGLFTIFFALIIGFLAYEMYISAFTPDATVSEAYAAQYIFFFGTGIVLSVVLYWLTIRITVGVRASEIFIFGPRSSGKTYFVLGLWSYISQHFEKGHSNEGVVLSGDPTDTGDDLRISNMYAKILDGKILSRTYRYQMVMYQLTGMKYGIIPVKWTVVDYAGEYYDELNEETFRRAVALIGEWTGIPTADIRRRAGTIEFVRFIRETYPEALTDPAFTRSVIITTMYGNFLRAGKVIFLIDGEKVTDDRKGHAQLAREFGGYMKTLIDLEGGRYLGLFRPNKKFALVVTKADLVCWKNREIRNLLRTMNVAKLSEVPETSKEALTIETRLYEILGTNQVFRNLVNMMNDISMYFVAVSVDATAEPFPTEEGFEEEIWPASLAPWRFTEIFRFGL
;
A
#
# COMPACT_ATOMS: atom_id res chain seq x y z
N MET A 1 -10.29 -10.39 -2.85
CA MET A 1 -11.45 -9.50 -2.56
C MET A 1 -11.01 -8.17 -1.88
N ILE A 2 -11.62 -7.01 -2.16
CA ILE A 2 -11.39 -5.75 -1.39
C ILE A 2 -12.52 -5.54 -0.39
N ILE A 3 -12.21 -5.41 0.90
CA ILE A 3 -13.21 -5.47 1.99
C ILE A 3 -13.89 -4.10 2.25
N ASN A 4 -13.18 -2.98 2.14
CA ASN A 4 -13.65 -1.67 2.68
C ASN A 4 -13.78 -0.55 1.63
N THR A 5 -14.56 -0.73 0.56
CA THR A 5 -14.69 0.25 -0.53
C THR A 5 -15.89 1.19 -0.47
N GLN A 6 -16.94 0.90 0.31
CA GLN A 6 -18.22 1.62 0.17
C GLN A 6 -18.18 3.09 0.65
N ARG A 7 -17.63 3.39 1.84
CA ARG A 7 -17.55 4.77 2.35
C ARG A 7 -16.68 5.66 1.46
N ARG A 8 -15.49 5.18 1.09
CA ARG A 8 -14.56 5.88 0.20
C ARG A 8 -15.20 6.15 -1.17
N ARG A 9 -15.87 5.15 -1.75
CA ARG A 9 -16.59 5.29 -3.04
C ARG A 9 -17.72 6.32 -2.94
N THR A 10 -18.42 6.38 -1.81
CA THR A 10 -19.50 7.35 -1.57
C THR A 10 -18.95 8.77 -1.46
N TYR A 11 -17.89 9.01 -0.68
CA TYR A 11 -17.23 10.32 -0.61
C TYR A 11 -16.74 10.80 -1.98
N LEU A 12 -16.21 9.89 -2.80
CA LEU A 12 -15.73 10.20 -4.15
C LEU A 12 -16.86 10.52 -5.13
N LEU A 13 -17.96 9.75 -5.08
CA LEU A 13 -19.14 9.99 -5.93
C LEU A 13 -19.83 11.31 -5.59
N VAL A 14 -19.81 11.73 -4.32
CA VAL A 14 -20.36 13.03 -3.88
C VAL A 14 -19.40 14.19 -4.18
N ALA A 15 -18.08 13.98 -4.08
CA ALA A 15 -17.09 15.02 -4.34
C ALA A 15 -17.07 15.45 -5.81
N LEU A 16 -17.29 14.55 -6.77
CA LEU A 16 -17.23 14.85 -8.21
C LEU A 16 -18.27 15.91 -8.68
N PRO A 17 -19.58 15.76 -8.41
CA PRO A 17 -20.56 16.78 -8.80
C PRO A 17 -20.35 18.09 -8.04
N ILE A 18 -19.91 18.05 -6.78
CA ILE A 18 -19.61 19.25 -6.00
C ILE A 18 -18.41 20.00 -6.60
N SER A 19 -17.33 19.31 -6.94
CA SER A 19 -16.14 19.93 -7.56
C SER A 19 -16.44 20.52 -8.92
N LEU A 20 -17.24 19.86 -9.76
CA LEU A 20 -17.68 20.40 -11.06
C LEU A 20 -18.59 21.61 -10.90
N LEU A 21 -19.53 21.57 -9.96
CA LEU A 21 -20.42 22.68 -9.67
C LEU A 21 -19.65 23.88 -9.13
N VAL A 22 -18.68 23.68 -8.24
CA VAL A 22 -17.83 24.78 -7.75
C VAL A 22 -16.94 25.33 -8.85
N ALA A 23 -16.33 24.48 -9.69
CA ALA A 23 -15.55 24.93 -10.84
C ALA A 23 -16.39 25.74 -11.84
N TRP A 24 -17.63 25.30 -12.12
CA TRP A 24 -18.58 26.01 -12.97
C TRP A 24 -18.99 27.35 -12.35
N VAL A 25 -19.36 27.39 -11.06
CA VAL A 25 -19.70 28.64 -10.37
C VAL A 25 -18.52 29.62 -10.41
N PHE A 26 -17.30 29.16 -10.11
CA PHE A 26 -16.13 30.03 -10.18
C PHE A 26 -15.85 30.52 -11.60
N THR A 27 -15.92 29.67 -12.62
CA THR A 27 -15.60 30.06 -14.02
C THR A 27 -16.70 30.89 -14.68
N ALA A 28 -17.96 30.68 -14.32
CA ALA A 28 -19.10 31.43 -14.86
C ALA A 28 -19.26 32.79 -14.17
N VAL A 29 -18.95 32.87 -12.87
CA VAL A 29 -19.14 34.09 -12.09
C VAL A 29 -17.88 34.96 -12.06
N ALA A 30 -16.67 34.38 -12.15
CA ALA A 30 -15.42 35.16 -12.15
C ALA A 30 -15.34 36.27 -13.22
N PRO A 31 -15.82 36.09 -14.47
CA PRO A 31 -15.78 37.16 -15.47
C PRO A 31 -16.63 38.38 -15.10
N VAL A 32 -17.72 38.19 -14.35
CA VAL A 32 -18.65 39.27 -13.94
C VAL A 32 -18.01 40.23 -12.93
N PHE A 33 -17.07 39.73 -12.14
CA PHE A 33 -16.41 40.47 -11.06
C PHE A 33 -14.93 40.79 -11.34
N LYS A 34 -14.40 40.36 -12.49
CA LYS A 34 -13.06 40.73 -12.94
C LYS A 34 -13.10 42.09 -13.60
N ILE A 35 -12.59 43.10 -12.90
CA ILE A 35 -12.52 44.47 -13.40
C ILE A 35 -11.26 44.65 -14.28
N HIS A 36 -10.23 43.83 -14.07
CA HIS A 36 -8.94 43.95 -14.73
C HIS A 36 -8.47 42.62 -15.37
N PRO A 37 -7.75 42.68 -16.51
CA PRO A 37 -7.10 41.51 -17.06
C PRO A 37 -6.00 41.03 -16.09
N PRO A 38 -5.86 39.72 -15.88
CA PRO A 38 -4.77 39.17 -15.07
C PRO A 38 -3.42 39.52 -15.69
N SER A 39 -2.40 39.69 -14.86
CA SER A 39 -1.04 39.95 -15.34
C SER A 39 -0.55 38.79 -16.22
N PHE A 40 0.31 39.10 -17.19
CA PHE A 40 0.90 38.09 -18.09
C PHE A 40 1.57 36.95 -17.30
N ALA A 41 2.36 37.31 -16.28
CA ALA A 41 3.06 36.34 -15.45
C ALA A 41 2.11 35.39 -14.69
N LEU A 42 0.99 35.92 -14.15
CA LEU A 42 -0.01 35.10 -13.45
C LEU A 42 -0.73 34.16 -14.42
N THR A 43 -1.07 34.65 -15.62
CA THR A 43 -1.73 33.86 -16.68
C THR A 43 -0.85 32.68 -17.08
N VAL A 44 0.42 32.95 -17.43
CA VAL A 44 1.40 31.92 -17.78
C VAL A 44 1.58 30.90 -16.65
N ALA A 45 1.70 31.35 -15.41
CA ALA A 45 1.89 30.46 -14.27
C ALA A 45 0.69 29.53 -14.02
N VAL A 46 -0.54 30.07 -14.07
CA VAL A 46 -1.76 29.27 -13.84
C VAL A 46 -1.97 28.26 -14.96
N GLU A 47 -1.81 28.67 -16.22
CA GLU A 47 -1.97 27.78 -17.38
C GLU A 47 -0.94 26.65 -17.38
N PHE A 48 0.33 26.98 -17.09
CA PHE A 48 1.40 26.00 -16.91
C PHE A 48 1.08 25.02 -15.78
N LEU A 49 0.63 25.52 -14.62
CA LEU A 49 0.24 24.68 -13.48
C LEU A 49 -0.94 23.77 -13.82
N CYS A 50 -1.93 24.24 -14.57
CA CYS A 50 -3.05 23.41 -15.02
C CYS A 50 -2.59 22.26 -15.93
N GLY A 51 -1.69 22.52 -16.87
CA GLY A 51 -1.10 21.47 -17.72
C GLY A 51 -0.27 20.47 -16.93
N LEU A 52 0.53 20.96 -15.99
CA LEU A 52 1.32 20.14 -15.06
C LEU A 52 0.42 19.25 -14.19
N PHE A 53 -0.70 19.79 -13.71
CA PHE A 53 -1.71 19.08 -12.95
C PHE A 53 -2.40 18.00 -13.75
N LEU A 54 -2.78 18.28 -15.00
CA LEU A 54 -3.40 17.28 -15.87
C LEU A 54 -2.47 16.06 -16.00
N ALA A 55 -1.18 16.29 -16.30
CA ALA A 55 -0.22 15.20 -16.41
C ALA A 55 -0.09 14.41 -15.10
N VAL A 56 0.05 15.09 -13.95
CA VAL A 56 0.10 14.44 -12.62
C VAL A 56 -1.18 13.65 -12.32
N ALA A 57 -2.35 14.19 -12.67
CA ALA A 57 -3.64 13.53 -12.51
C ALA A 57 -3.75 12.27 -13.37
N VAL A 58 -3.29 12.31 -14.63
CA VAL A 58 -3.18 11.13 -15.50
C VAL A 58 -2.22 10.11 -14.87
N GLY A 59 -1.09 10.55 -14.32
CA GLY A 59 -0.18 9.69 -13.57
C GLY A 59 -0.85 8.97 -12.39
N MET A 60 -1.81 9.62 -11.72
CA MET A 60 -2.53 9.04 -10.57
C MET A 60 -3.47 7.92 -10.98
N ILE A 61 -3.90 7.85 -12.26
CA ILE A 61 -4.77 6.80 -12.79
C ILE A 61 -4.09 5.41 -12.70
N PHE A 62 -2.77 5.37 -12.81
CA PHE A 62 -1.98 4.14 -12.74
C PHE A 62 -1.94 3.51 -11.34
N ASN A 63 -2.22 4.26 -10.28
CA ASN A 63 -2.35 3.75 -8.91
C ASN A 63 -3.82 3.49 -8.57
N GLU A 64 -4.18 2.27 -8.21
CA GLU A 64 -5.57 1.87 -7.90
C GLU A 64 -6.25 2.77 -6.86
N ASP A 65 -5.51 3.20 -5.84
CA ASP A 65 -6.08 4.01 -4.75
C ASP A 65 -6.31 5.46 -5.18
N SER A 66 -5.46 5.96 -6.07
CA SER A 66 -5.56 7.33 -6.57
C SER A 66 -6.33 7.38 -7.88
N ARG A 67 -6.74 6.24 -8.46
CA ARG A 67 -7.30 6.16 -9.81
C ARG A 67 -8.52 7.02 -10.01
N ILE A 68 -9.48 6.92 -9.08
CA ILE A 68 -10.71 7.71 -9.14
C ILE A 68 -10.39 9.20 -9.04
N ASN A 69 -9.55 9.59 -8.08
CA ASN A 69 -9.09 10.98 -7.93
C ASN A 69 -8.38 11.47 -9.20
N GLY A 70 -7.51 10.65 -9.79
CA GLY A 70 -6.80 10.94 -11.03
C GLY A 70 -7.76 11.19 -12.19
N ILE A 71 -8.80 10.36 -12.34
CA ILE A 71 -9.86 10.55 -13.34
C ILE A 71 -10.61 11.88 -13.10
N VAL A 72 -11.01 12.15 -11.85
CA VAL A 72 -11.72 13.39 -11.49
C VAL A 72 -10.88 14.63 -11.81
N TYR A 73 -9.64 14.66 -11.31
CA TYR A 73 -8.73 15.78 -11.51
C TYR A 73 -8.37 15.94 -12.99
N ALA A 74 -8.11 14.85 -13.72
CA ALA A 74 -7.84 14.92 -15.15
C ALA A 74 -9.03 15.52 -15.90
N GLY A 75 -10.26 15.12 -15.57
CA GLY A 75 -11.48 15.71 -16.14
C GLY A 75 -11.58 17.22 -15.88
N ILE A 76 -11.36 17.66 -14.63
CA ILE A 76 -11.40 19.08 -14.26
C ILE A 76 -10.31 19.87 -15.01
N PHE A 77 -9.05 19.43 -14.94
CA PHE A 77 -7.93 20.16 -15.53
C PHE A 77 -7.88 20.08 -17.07
N ALA A 78 -8.56 19.12 -17.69
CA ALA A 78 -8.78 19.08 -19.14
C ALA A 78 -9.91 20.04 -19.57
N ALA A 79 -10.95 20.21 -18.74
CA ALA A 79 -12.08 21.09 -19.05
C ALA A 79 -11.77 22.58 -18.80
N LEU A 80 -10.90 22.89 -17.83
CA LEU A 80 -10.55 24.27 -17.45
C LEU A 80 -10.07 25.16 -18.62
N PRO A 81 -9.15 24.71 -19.51
CA PRO A 81 -8.76 25.51 -20.69
C PRO A 81 -9.93 25.82 -21.63
N VAL A 82 -10.82 24.84 -21.84
CA VAL A 82 -12.00 25.01 -22.71
C VAL A 82 -12.95 26.04 -22.12
N PHE A 83 -13.26 25.92 -20.82
CA PHE A 83 -14.10 26.90 -20.13
C PHE A 83 -13.47 28.30 -20.16
N TYR A 84 -12.16 28.42 -19.94
CA TYR A 84 -11.46 29.70 -19.99
C TYR A 84 -11.61 30.38 -21.36
N VAL A 85 -11.42 29.63 -22.47
CA VAL A 85 -11.59 30.18 -23.83
C VAL A 85 -13.04 30.58 -24.11
N MET A 86 -14.02 29.83 -23.60
CA MET A 86 -15.44 30.11 -23.86
C MET A 86 -16.01 31.27 -23.03
N THR A 87 -15.52 31.49 -21.81
CA THR A 87 -16.12 32.46 -20.87
C THR A 87 -15.28 33.71 -20.63
N SER A 88 -13.98 33.69 -20.91
CA SER A 88 -13.09 34.82 -20.65
C SER A 88 -12.89 35.68 -21.91
N PRO A 89 -13.27 36.97 -21.89
CA PRO A 89 -13.01 37.88 -23.00
C PRO A 89 -11.51 38.17 -23.21
N TRP A 90 -10.65 37.80 -22.26
CA TRP A 90 -9.20 38.01 -22.31
C TRP A 90 -8.41 36.75 -22.70
N ALA A 91 -9.07 35.69 -23.17
CA ALA A 91 -8.39 34.44 -23.51
C ALA A 91 -7.45 34.60 -24.72
N ASN A 92 -6.17 34.30 -24.53
CA ASN A 92 -5.19 34.19 -25.61
C ASN A 92 -4.92 32.71 -25.89
N VAL A 93 -5.47 32.19 -26.99
CA VAL A 93 -5.42 30.77 -27.33
C VAL A 93 -3.99 30.28 -27.62
N ASP A 94 -3.17 31.11 -28.28
CA ASP A 94 -1.80 30.73 -28.64
C ASP A 94 -0.92 30.61 -27.39
N LEU A 95 -1.03 31.59 -26.48
CA LEU A 95 -0.31 31.57 -25.22
C LEU A 95 -0.75 30.38 -24.35
N LEU A 96 -2.06 30.19 -24.20
CA LEU A 96 -2.64 29.07 -23.44
C LEU A 96 -2.15 27.73 -23.97
N THR A 97 -2.16 27.54 -25.29
CA THR A 97 -1.74 26.27 -25.90
C THR A 97 -0.27 26.01 -25.62
N LEU A 98 0.58 27.03 -25.73
CA LEU A 98 2.02 26.91 -25.46
C LEU A 98 2.29 26.58 -23.97
N THR A 99 1.74 27.37 -23.05
CA THR A 99 2.01 27.27 -21.60
C THR A 99 1.43 25.99 -21.01
N TYR A 100 0.21 25.63 -21.40
CA TYR A 100 -0.45 24.39 -20.97
C TYR A 100 0.29 23.15 -21.48
N THR A 101 0.70 23.14 -22.76
CA THR A 101 1.48 22.03 -23.33
C THR A 101 2.85 21.91 -22.66
N ALA A 102 3.54 23.02 -22.40
CA ALA A 102 4.80 23.00 -21.64
C ALA A 102 4.60 22.40 -20.24
N GLY A 103 3.50 22.75 -19.56
CA GLY A 103 3.09 22.14 -18.29
C GLY A 103 2.91 20.63 -18.40
N ILE A 104 2.19 20.16 -19.42
CA ILE A 104 1.98 18.72 -19.69
C ILE A 104 3.32 18.00 -19.88
N VAL A 105 4.23 18.55 -20.68
CA VAL A 105 5.54 17.92 -20.96
C VAL A 105 6.37 17.79 -19.69
N CYS A 106 6.46 18.87 -18.89
CA CYS A 106 7.15 18.84 -17.60
C CYS A 106 6.52 17.83 -16.63
N GLY A 107 5.19 17.78 -16.57
CA GLY A 107 4.47 16.82 -15.74
C GLY A 107 4.63 15.39 -16.20
N GLY A 108 4.65 15.16 -17.51
CA GLY A 108 4.90 13.87 -18.13
C GLY A 108 6.26 13.31 -17.73
N ALA A 109 7.32 14.14 -17.79
CA ALA A 109 8.65 13.74 -17.34
C ALA A 109 8.68 13.35 -15.85
N PHE A 110 7.97 14.10 -15.00
CA PHE A 110 7.83 13.77 -13.58
C PHE A 110 7.07 12.45 -13.36
N VAL A 111 5.95 12.24 -14.07
CA VAL A 111 5.16 11.00 -13.99
C VAL A 111 5.98 9.81 -14.45
N ILE A 112 6.68 9.90 -15.58
CA ILE A 112 7.55 8.83 -16.09
C ILE A 112 8.56 8.42 -15.03
N ARG A 113 9.26 9.39 -14.40
CA ARG A 113 10.22 9.11 -13.32
C ARG A 113 9.56 8.41 -12.13
N VAL A 114 8.36 8.82 -11.74
CA VAL A 114 7.64 8.22 -10.61
C VAL A 114 7.18 6.80 -10.92
N VAL A 115 6.68 6.56 -12.13
CA VAL A 115 6.21 5.24 -12.59
C VAL A 115 7.37 4.25 -12.70
N THR A 116 8.49 4.64 -13.32
CA THR A 116 9.67 3.76 -13.48
C THR A 116 10.39 3.48 -12.16
N THR A 117 10.25 4.36 -11.16
CA THR A 117 10.80 4.11 -9.81
C THR A 117 9.77 3.50 -8.84
N ASN A 118 8.51 3.33 -9.27
CA ASN A 118 7.40 2.86 -8.45
C ASN A 118 7.22 3.65 -7.14
N ARG A 119 7.32 4.98 -7.21
CA ARG A 119 7.25 5.90 -6.06
C ARG A 119 6.01 6.78 -6.07
N TYR A 120 4.82 6.18 -6.10
CA TYR A 120 3.55 6.92 -6.16
C TYR A 120 3.32 7.87 -4.96
N ASP A 121 4.05 7.70 -3.85
CA ASP A 121 4.09 8.67 -2.76
C ASP A 121 4.74 10.00 -3.17
N HIS A 122 5.71 10.00 -4.09
CA HIS A 122 6.23 11.23 -4.70
C HIS A 122 5.17 11.89 -5.57
N LEU A 123 4.37 11.14 -6.32
CA LEU A 123 3.28 11.69 -7.13
C LEU A 123 2.22 12.38 -6.25
N ALA A 124 1.81 11.73 -5.16
CA ALA A 124 0.85 12.31 -4.23
C ALA A 124 1.42 13.53 -3.49
N ARG A 125 2.70 13.52 -3.11
CA ARG A 125 3.37 14.70 -2.55
C ARG A 125 3.46 15.84 -3.56
N GLY A 126 3.80 15.53 -4.81
CA GLY A 126 3.81 16.49 -5.92
C GLY A 126 2.44 17.12 -6.09
N ALA A 127 1.38 16.31 -6.22
CA ALA A 127 0.00 16.80 -6.32
C ALA A 127 -0.41 17.67 -5.12
N LYS A 128 -0.08 17.28 -3.88
CA LYS A 128 -0.34 18.12 -2.70
C LYS A 128 0.38 19.46 -2.77
N GLY A 129 1.66 19.47 -3.14
CA GLY A 129 2.43 20.70 -3.33
C GLY A 129 1.81 21.59 -4.41
N LEU A 130 1.43 21.00 -5.54
CA LEU A 130 0.73 21.71 -6.60
C LEU A 130 -0.62 22.27 -6.13
N PHE A 131 -1.39 21.52 -5.33
CA PHE A 131 -2.67 21.99 -4.78
C PHE A 131 -2.44 23.16 -3.85
N THR A 132 -1.45 23.08 -2.97
CA THR A 132 -1.07 24.20 -2.10
C THR A 132 -0.74 25.45 -2.90
N ILE A 133 0.08 25.33 -3.96
CA ILE A 133 0.44 26.47 -4.82
C ILE A 133 -0.80 27.02 -5.53
N PHE A 134 -1.62 26.15 -6.13
CA PHE A 134 -2.80 26.55 -6.89
C PHE A 134 -3.86 27.24 -6.02
N PHE A 135 -4.18 26.68 -4.85
CA PHE A 135 -5.12 27.32 -3.92
C PHE A 135 -4.55 28.60 -3.32
N ALA A 136 -3.23 28.69 -3.08
CA ALA A 136 -2.60 29.93 -2.66
C ALA A 136 -2.71 31.03 -3.73
N LEU A 137 -2.55 30.69 -5.01
CA LEU A 137 -2.77 31.62 -6.13
C LEU A 137 -4.22 32.08 -6.22
N ILE A 138 -5.20 31.16 -6.09
CA ILE A 138 -6.63 31.51 -6.09
C ILE A 138 -6.95 32.44 -4.92
N ILE A 139 -6.54 32.09 -3.70
CA ILE A 139 -6.81 32.90 -2.51
C ILE A 139 -6.13 34.26 -2.62
N GLY A 140 -4.87 34.30 -3.08
CA GLY A 140 -4.14 35.55 -3.31
C GLY A 140 -4.82 36.44 -4.35
N PHE A 141 -5.30 35.86 -5.45
CA PHE A 141 -6.06 36.57 -6.47
C PHE A 141 -7.39 37.12 -5.93
N LEU A 142 -8.18 36.30 -5.22
CA LEU A 142 -9.43 36.74 -4.60
C LEU A 142 -9.22 37.83 -3.55
N ALA A 143 -8.15 37.74 -2.75
CA ALA A 143 -7.80 38.75 -1.77
C ALA A 143 -7.37 40.08 -2.43
N TYR A 144 -6.63 39.99 -3.54
CA TYR A 144 -6.23 41.16 -4.33
C TYR A 144 -7.43 41.86 -4.97
N GLU A 145 -8.33 41.11 -5.62
CA GLU A 145 -9.56 41.66 -6.21
C GLU A 145 -10.49 42.25 -5.15
N MET A 146 -10.59 41.62 -3.97
CA MET A 146 -11.30 42.17 -2.83
C MET A 146 -10.69 43.49 -2.35
N TYR A 147 -9.36 43.56 -2.26
CA TYR A 147 -8.65 44.78 -1.86
C TYR A 147 -8.90 45.94 -2.84
N ILE A 148 -8.76 45.68 -4.15
CA ILE A 148 -9.00 46.70 -5.16
C ILE A 148 -10.47 47.13 -5.17
N SER A 149 -11.40 46.17 -5.21
CA SER A 149 -12.83 46.49 -5.41
C SER A 149 -13.50 47.15 -4.19
N ALA A 150 -13.01 46.89 -2.97
CA ALA A 150 -13.65 47.36 -1.74
C ALA A 150 -12.81 48.34 -0.90
N PHE A 151 -11.49 48.43 -1.11
CA PHE A 151 -10.60 49.18 -0.22
C PHE A 151 -9.68 50.19 -0.94
N THR A 152 -9.69 50.29 -2.28
CA THR A 152 -8.90 51.35 -2.94
C THR A 152 -9.54 52.73 -2.80
N PRO A 153 -8.75 53.79 -2.56
CA PRO A 153 -9.26 55.15 -2.36
C PRO A 153 -10.03 55.75 -3.55
N ASP A 154 -9.74 55.28 -4.77
CA ASP A 154 -10.37 55.73 -6.01
C ASP A 154 -11.69 54.99 -6.33
N ALA A 155 -12.02 53.94 -5.57
CA ALA A 155 -13.28 53.23 -5.69
C ALA A 155 -14.40 54.09 -5.10
N THR A 156 -15.03 54.93 -5.92
CA THR A 156 -16.28 55.66 -5.62
C THR A 156 -17.48 54.70 -5.53
N VAL A 157 -17.32 53.63 -4.76
CA VAL A 157 -18.25 52.52 -4.63
C VAL A 157 -19.07 52.79 -3.38
N SER A 158 -20.40 52.90 -3.51
CA SER A 158 -21.27 53.07 -2.33
C SER A 158 -21.00 51.94 -1.33
N GLU A 159 -21.09 52.21 -0.02
CA GLU A 159 -20.85 51.23 1.05
C GLU A 159 -21.57 49.88 0.82
N ALA A 160 -22.77 49.92 0.21
CA ALA A 160 -23.55 48.73 -0.14
C ALA A 160 -22.87 47.80 -1.16
N TYR A 161 -22.18 48.35 -2.17
CA TYR A 161 -21.44 47.58 -3.16
C TYR A 161 -20.12 47.05 -2.60
N ALA A 162 -19.43 47.82 -1.75
CA ALA A 162 -18.24 47.35 -1.05
C ALA A 162 -18.56 46.14 -0.15
N ALA A 163 -19.67 46.19 0.58
CA ALA A 163 -20.15 45.06 1.37
C ALA A 163 -20.47 43.81 0.52
N GLN A 164 -21.06 43.99 -0.67
CA GLN A 164 -21.31 42.89 -1.61
C GLN A 164 -20.02 42.26 -2.13
N TYR A 165 -19.01 43.05 -2.50
CA TYR A 165 -17.71 42.54 -2.93
C TYR A 165 -17.00 41.78 -1.80
N ILE A 166 -16.99 42.33 -0.58
CA ILE A 166 -16.41 41.66 0.60
C ILE A 166 -17.11 40.33 0.86
N PHE A 167 -18.45 40.30 0.83
CA PHE A 167 -19.19 39.06 1.01
C PHE A 167 -18.87 38.03 -0.07
N PHE A 168 -18.84 38.44 -1.34
CA PHE A 168 -18.59 37.55 -2.47
C PHE A 168 -17.17 36.97 -2.46
N PHE A 169 -16.14 37.82 -2.43
CA PHE A 169 -14.75 37.39 -2.43
C PHE A 169 -14.38 36.68 -1.12
N GLY A 170 -14.89 37.15 0.03
CA GLY A 170 -14.72 36.50 1.32
C GLY A 170 -15.31 35.09 1.33
N THR A 171 -16.51 34.90 0.80
CA THR A 171 -17.13 33.57 0.64
C THR A 171 -16.29 32.69 -0.30
N GLY A 172 -15.78 33.24 -1.40
CA GLY A 172 -14.89 32.54 -2.32
C GLY A 172 -13.59 32.05 -1.65
N ILE A 173 -12.99 32.88 -0.78
CA ILE A 173 -11.80 32.51 0.01
C ILE A 173 -12.13 31.37 0.97
N VAL A 174 -13.22 31.49 1.75
CA VAL A 174 -13.65 30.44 2.69
C VAL A 174 -13.90 29.12 1.96
N LEU A 175 -14.62 29.16 0.85
CA LEU A 175 -14.89 27.98 0.03
C LEU A 175 -13.59 27.36 -0.52
N SER A 176 -12.65 28.18 -0.98
CA SER A 176 -11.34 27.74 -1.45
C SER A 176 -10.53 27.04 -0.35
N VAL A 177 -10.57 27.55 0.88
CA VAL A 177 -9.91 26.93 2.05
C VAL A 177 -10.54 25.58 2.39
N VAL A 178 -11.88 25.48 2.35
CA VAL A 178 -12.59 24.21 2.60
C VAL A 178 -12.24 23.18 1.52
N LEU A 179 -12.26 23.58 0.24
CA LEU A 179 -11.88 22.70 -0.86
C LEU A 179 -10.43 22.28 -0.81
N TYR A 180 -9.51 23.19 -0.47
CA TYR A 180 -8.10 22.86 -0.25
C TYR A 180 -7.96 21.78 0.82
N TRP A 181 -8.62 21.98 1.97
CA TRP A 181 -8.58 21.02 3.08
C TRP A 181 -9.12 19.64 2.69
N LEU A 182 -10.24 19.60 1.95
CA LEU A 182 -10.79 18.35 1.41
C LEU A 182 -9.83 17.67 0.43
N THR A 183 -9.29 18.43 -0.52
CA THR A 183 -8.41 17.92 -1.59
C THR A 183 -7.11 17.32 -1.03
N ILE A 184 -6.50 17.98 -0.05
CA ILE A 184 -5.28 17.47 0.62
C ILE A 184 -5.55 16.18 1.40
N ARG A 185 -6.75 16.03 1.98
CA ARG A 185 -7.15 14.81 2.70
C ARG A 185 -7.50 13.65 1.78
N ILE A 186 -8.19 13.93 0.67
CA ILE A 186 -8.59 12.91 -0.32
C ILE A 186 -7.38 12.42 -1.12
N THR A 187 -6.38 13.27 -1.34
CA THR A 187 -5.16 12.91 -2.06
C THR A 187 -4.26 12.04 -1.21
N VAL A 188 -4.34 10.74 -1.42
CA VAL A 188 -3.55 9.72 -0.72
C VAL A 188 -2.56 9.09 -1.69
N GLY A 189 -1.31 8.96 -1.27
CA GLY A 189 -0.28 8.20 -1.98
C GLY A 189 0.25 7.10 -1.08
N VAL A 190 0.38 5.92 -1.64
CA VAL A 190 0.97 4.78 -0.94
C VAL A 190 2.48 4.83 -1.14
N ARG A 191 3.24 4.59 -0.06
CA ARG A 191 4.71 4.51 -0.13
C ARG A 191 5.16 3.43 -1.10
N ALA A 192 6.38 3.62 -1.61
CA ALA A 192 7.08 2.72 -2.50
C ALA A 192 6.84 1.23 -2.20
N SER A 193 6.83 0.48 -3.29
CA SER A 193 6.47 -0.93 -3.48
C SER A 193 7.24 -1.99 -2.70
N GLU A 194 7.90 -1.65 -1.57
CA GLU A 194 8.38 -2.64 -0.61
C GLU A 194 7.16 -3.23 0.11
N ILE A 195 6.88 -4.50 -0.19
CA ILE A 195 5.85 -5.29 0.47
C ILE A 195 6.53 -6.09 1.57
N PHE A 196 6.08 -5.90 2.81
CA PHE A 196 6.53 -6.71 3.94
C PHE A 196 5.51 -7.80 4.25
N ILE A 197 5.99 -9.04 4.36
CA ILE A 197 5.17 -10.19 4.70
C ILE A 197 5.40 -10.54 6.16
N PHE A 198 4.32 -10.55 6.93
CA PHE A 198 4.32 -10.72 8.37
C PHE A 198 3.39 -11.87 8.76
N GLY A 199 3.85 -12.76 9.64
CA GLY A 199 3.02 -13.90 10.04
C GLY A 199 3.58 -14.68 11.23
N PRO A 200 2.70 -15.26 12.07
CA PRO A 200 3.07 -16.03 13.25
C PRO A 200 3.72 -17.36 12.86
N ARG A 201 4.07 -18.16 13.86
CA ARG A 201 4.59 -19.52 13.65
C ARG A 201 3.58 -20.36 12.84
N SER A 202 4.10 -21.19 11.94
CA SER A 202 3.33 -22.10 11.07
C SER A 202 2.44 -21.46 10.01
N SER A 203 2.39 -20.13 9.91
CA SER A 203 1.64 -19.40 8.86
C SER A 203 2.10 -19.65 7.42
N GLY A 204 3.13 -20.46 7.19
CA GLY A 204 3.60 -20.84 5.87
C GLY A 204 4.53 -19.82 5.19
N LYS A 205 5.21 -18.94 5.94
CA LYS A 205 6.13 -17.92 5.42
C LYS A 205 7.12 -18.48 4.38
N THR A 206 7.84 -19.53 4.73
CA THR A 206 8.85 -20.18 3.86
C THR A 206 8.25 -20.66 2.54
N TYR A 207 7.13 -21.40 2.61
CA TYR A 207 6.43 -21.88 1.41
C TYR A 207 5.81 -20.73 0.61
N PHE A 208 5.33 -19.67 1.27
CA PHE A 208 4.82 -18.48 0.61
C PHE A 208 5.91 -17.80 -0.23
N VAL A 209 7.15 -17.70 0.28
CA VAL A 209 8.30 -17.18 -0.48
C VAL A 209 8.52 -18.01 -1.74
N LEU A 210 8.46 -19.34 -1.63
CA LEU A 210 8.66 -20.24 -2.76
C LEU A 210 7.55 -20.16 -3.79
N GLY A 211 6.28 -20.08 -3.38
CA GLY A 211 5.15 -19.87 -4.27
C GLY A 211 5.26 -18.54 -5.03
N LEU A 212 5.66 -17.48 -4.32
CA LEU A 212 5.88 -16.16 -4.91
C LEU A 212 7.08 -16.15 -5.89
N TRP A 213 8.20 -16.76 -5.49
CA TRP A 213 9.38 -16.90 -6.35
C TRP A 213 9.04 -17.69 -7.63
N SER A 214 8.38 -18.84 -7.49
CA SER A 214 7.93 -19.67 -8.61
C SER A 214 7.04 -18.89 -9.56
N TYR A 215 6.04 -18.17 -9.04
CA TYR A 215 5.18 -17.30 -9.84
C TYR A 215 5.98 -16.23 -10.59
N ILE A 216 6.88 -15.51 -9.91
CA ILE A 216 7.69 -14.45 -10.53
C ILE A 216 8.58 -15.01 -11.63
N SER A 217 9.27 -16.13 -11.37
CA SER A 217 10.17 -16.76 -12.34
C SER A 217 9.44 -17.30 -13.57
N GLN A 218 8.21 -17.81 -13.41
CA GLN A 218 7.40 -18.31 -14.54
C GLN A 218 6.79 -17.19 -15.40
N HIS A 219 6.47 -16.04 -14.81
CA HIS A 219 5.69 -14.99 -15.48
C HIS A 219 6.53 -13.77 -15.93
N PHE A 220 7.79 -13.66 -15.51
CA PHE A 220 8.64 -12.51 -15.83
C PHE A 220 10.04 -12.93 -16.28
N GLU A 221 10.23 -13.12 -17.59
CA GLU A 221 11.53 -13.54 -18.17
C GLU A 221 12.67 -12.50 -17.97
N LYS A 222 12.36 -11.20 -17.87
CA LYS A 222 13.35 -10.11 -17.75
C LYS A 222 13.10 -9.25 -16.52
N GLY A 223 14.19 -8.84 -15.86
CA GLY A 223 14.17 -7.87 -14.75
C GLY A 223 13.69 -8.44 -13.41
N HIS A 224 13.70 -9.77 -13.24
CA HIS A 224 13.54 -10.39 -11.93
C HIS A 224 14.90 -10.59 -11.26
N SER A 225 14.95 -10.42 -9.94
CA SER A 225 16.12 -10.75 -9.12
C SER A 225 15.69 -11.36 -7.81
N ASN A 226 16.51 -12.27 -7.29
CA ASN A 226 16.32 -12.87 -5.99
C ASN A 226 17.60 -12.68 -5.17
N GLU A 227 17.49 -11.93 -4.09
CA GLU A 227 18.56 -11.82 -3.11
C GLU A 227 18.08 -12.41 -1.78
N GLY A 228 18.95 -13.15 -1.10
CA GLY A 228 18.68 -13.72 0.21
C GLY A 228 19.89 -13.53 1.10
N VAL A 229 19.68 -13.05 2.32
CA VAL A 229 20.72 -13.01 3.35
C VAL A 229 20.24 -13.78 4.56
N VAL A 230 20.99 -14.81 4.92
CA VAL A 230 20.77 -15.63 6.10
C VAL A 230 21.58 -15.08 7.26
N LEU A 231 20.92 -14.91 8.40
CA LEU A 231 21.52 -14.67 9.71
C LEU A 231 21.25 -15.89 10.58
N SER A 232 22.32 -16.45 11.13
CA SER A 232 22.25 -17.52 12.13
C SER A 232 23.16 -17.15 13.29
N GLY A 233 22.70 -17.42 14.51
CA GLY A 233 23.55 -17.36 15.70
C GLY A 233 24.39 -18.61 15.91
N ASP A 234 24.19 -19.65 15.10
CA ASP A 234 25.02 -20.85 15.09
C ASP A 234 26.16 -20.70 14.07
N PRO A 235 27.44 -20.71 14.51
CA PRO A 235 28.58 -20.55 13.61
C PRO A 235 28.77 -21.74 12.65
N THR A 236 28.12 -22.88 12.90
CA THR A 236 28.16 -24.06 12.03
C THR A 236 27.05 -24.07 10.98
N ASP A 237 26.02 -23.25 11.17
CA ASP A 237 24.90 -23.11 10.24
C ASP A 237 25.22 -22.03 9.20
N THR A 238 25.65 -22.48 8.01
CA THR A 238 25.87 -21.58 6.86
C THR A 238 24.56 -21.01 6.30
N GLY A 239 23.41 -21.51 6.74
CA GLY A 239 22.11 -21.11 6.24
C GLY A 239 21.84 -21.56 4.80
N ASP A 240 22.70 -22.40 4.22
CA ASP A 240 22.60 -22.80 2.81
C ASP A 240 21.27 -23.53 2.53
N ASP A 241 20.77 -24.28 3.51
CA ASP A 241 19.47 -24.95 3.43
C ASP A 241 18.28 -23.99 3.24
N LEU A 242 18.42 -22.73 3.66
CA LEU A 242 17.38 -21.71 3.55
C LEU A 242 17.52 -20.85 2.28
N ARG A 243 18.50 -21.14 1.42
CA ARG A 243 18.56 -20.54 0.08
C ARG A 243 17.41 -21.05 -0.78
N ILE A 244 16.77 -20.16 -1.54
CA ILE A 244 15.61 -20.49 -2.39
C ILE A 244 15.89 -21.69 -3.31
N SER A 245 17.09 -21.77 -3.91
CA SER A 245 17.49 -22.88 -4.78
C SER A 245 17.50 -24.22 -4.06
N ASN A 246 18.01 -24.25 -2.83
CA ASN A 246 18.14 -25.47 -2.03
C ASN A 246 16.79 -25.89 -1.45
N MET A 247 15.98 -24.93 -1.01
CA MET A 247 14.59 -25.19 -0.62
C MET A 247 13.78 -25.74 -1.78
N TYR A 248 13.91 -25.17 -2.99
CA TYR A 248 13.23 -25.68 -4.17
C TYR A 248 13.67 -27.12 -4.52
N ALA A 249 14.97 -27.40 -4.48
CA ALA A 249 15.48 -28.76 -4.69
C ALA A 249 14.92 -29.76 -3.67
N LYS A 250 14.80 -29.38 -2.39
CA LYS A 250 14.18 -30.23 -1.36
C LYS A 250 12.71 -30.54 -1.65
N ILE A 251 11.93 -29.56 -2.14
CA ILE A 251 10.53 -29.81 -2.54
C ILE A 251 10.48 -30.79 -3.71
N LEU A 252 11.32 -30.63 -4.73
CA LEU A 252 11.37 -31.57 -5.86
C LEU A 252 11.77 -32.99 -5.44
N ASP A 253 12.62 -33.12 -4.42
CA ASP A 253 12.99 -34.39 -3.79
C ASP A 253 11.88 -34.97 -2.89
N GLY A 254 10.74 -34.28 -2.72
CA GLY A 254 9.67 -34.66 -1.80
C GLY A 254 10.05 -34.55 -0.31
N LYS A 255 11.08 -33.76 0.01
CA LYS A 255 11.58 -33.56 1.38
C LYS A 255 10.91 -32.36 2.05
N ILE A 256 10.67 -32.49 3.35
CA ILE A 256 10.12 -31.42 4.19
C ILE A 256 11.18 -30.33 4.38
N LEU A 257 10.77 -29.07 4.24
CA LEU A 257 11.63 -27.93 4.53
C LEU A 257 11.86 -27.78 6.04
N SER A 258 13.12 -27.55 6.40
CA SER A 258 13.51 -27.24 7.77
C SER A 258 12.79 -25.98 8.26
N ARG A 259 12.26 -26.02 9.48
CA ARG A 259 11.67 -24.84 10.13
C ARG A 259 12.77 -23.85 10.50
N THR A 260 12.49 -22.55 10.38
CA THR A 260 13.39 -21.50 10.89
C THR A 260 13.46 -21.56 12.41
N TYR A 261 14.66 -21.73 12.95
CA TYR A 261 14.89 -21.87 14.38
C TYR A 261 14.99 -20.52 15.09
N ARG A 262 14.93 -20.56 16.43
CA ARG A 262 15.16 -19.38 17.28
C ARG A 262 16.57 -18.85 17.03
N TYR A 263 16.72 -17.51 16.95
CA TYR A 263 17.97 -16.83 16.56
C TYR A 263 18.44 -17.07 15.13
N GLN A 264 17.57 -17.62 14.27
CA GLN A 264 17.79 -17.71 12.83
C GLN A 264 16.79 -16.80 12.12
N MET A 265 17.25 -16.09 11.08
CA MET A 265 16.41 -15.26 10.24
C MET A 265 16.95 -15.25 8.82
N VAL A 266 16.05 -15.25 7.84
CA VAL A 266 16.41 -15.03 6.44
C VAL A 266 15.61 -13.89 5.89
N MET A 267 16.31 -12.94 5.27
CA MET A 267 15.68 -11.84 4.55
C MET A 267 15.79 -12.10 3.06
N TYR A 268 14.65 -12.34 2.43
CA TYR A 268 14.51 -12.50 0.98
C TYR A 268 14.03 -11.19 0.37
N GLN A 269 14.63 -10.82 -0.76
CA GLN A 269 14.23 -9.72 -1.59
C GLN A 269 13.98 -10.25 -3.01
N LEU A 270 12.72 -10.32 -3.41
CA LEU A 270 12.31 -10.72 -4.75
C LEU A 270 11.90 -9.48 -5.52
N THR A 271 12.50 -9.28 -6.69
CA THR A 271 12.15 -8.18 -7.59
C THR A 271 11.48 -8.76 -8.83
N GLY A 272 10.43 -8.10 -9.32
CA GLY A 272 9.81 -8.41 -10.60
C GLY A 272 9.41 -7.12 -11.34
N MET A 273 9.20 -7.21 -12.64
CA MET A 273 8.80 -6.07 -13.49
C MET A 273 7.33 -6.18 -13.89
N LYS A 274 6.48 -5.31 -13.36
CA LYS A 274 5.09 -5.18 -13.80
C LYS A 274 5.03 -4.46 -15.15
N TYR A 275 4.24 -5.00 -16.08
CA TYR A 275 4.09 -4.49 -17.46
C TYR A 275 5.44 -4.29 -18.18
N GLY A 276 6.50 -4.99 -17.73
CA GLY A 276 7.86 -4.84 -18.24
C GLY A 276 8.60 -3.56 -17.83
N ILE A 277 7.98 -2.64 -17.08
CA ILE A 277 8.57 -1.30 -16.80
C ILE A 277 8.47 -0.81 -15.35
N ILE A 278 7.56 -1.35 -14.53
CA ILE A 278 7.37 -0.91 -13.14
C ILE A 278 7.98 -1.95 -12.19
N PRO A 279 9.10 -1.64 -11.50
CA PRO A 279 9.72 -2.59 -10.59
C PRO A 279 8.88 -2.75 -9.31
N VAL A 280 8.63 -3.99 -8.90
CA VAL A 280 7.97 -4.33 -7.64
C VAL A 280 8.94 -5.15 -6.79
N LYS A 281 9.14 -4.71 -5.54
CA LYS A 281 10.09 -5.31 -4.61
C LYS A 281 9.38 -5.95 -3.43
N TRP A 282 9.54 -7.25 -3.30
CA TRP A 282 8.93 -8.05 -2.26
C TRP A 282 9.99 -8.37 -1.23
N THR A 283 9.75 -7.98 0.01
CA THR A 283 10.65 -8.27 1.11
C THR A 283 9.98 -9.22 2.09
N VAL A 284 10.52 -10.43 2.18
CA VAL A 284 10.04 -11.44 3.11
C VAL A 284 11.11 -11.69 4.14
N VAL A 285 10.75 -11.53 5.40
CA VAL A 285 11.61 -11.91 6.51
C VAL A 285 11.05 -13.22 7.05
N ASP A 286 11.78 -14.30 6.89
CA ASP A 286 11.49 -15.56 7.55
C ASP A 286 12.22 -15.59 8.89
N TYR A 287 11.46 -15.79 9.96
CA TYR A 287 11.93 -15.69 11.33
C TYR A 287 11.12 -16.65 12.22
N ALA A 288 11.73 -17.06 13.33
CA ALA A 288 11.03 -17.83 14.35
C ALA A 288 9.83 -17.04 14.90
N GLY A 289 8.64 -17.63 14.84
CA GLY A 289 7.38 -16.95 15.20
C GLY A 289 7.28 -16.44 16.64
N GLU A 290 8.26 -16.69 17.51
CA GLU A 290 8.34 -16.16 18.87
C GLU A 290 8.55 -14.64 18.91
N TYR A 291 9.25 -14.07 17.91
CA TYR A 291 9.48 -12.62 17.84
C TYR A 291 8.23 -11.83 17.40
N TYR A 292 7.17 -12.54 17.03
CA TYR A 292 5.89 -11.97 16.59
C TYR A 292 5.26 -11.07 17.67
N ASP A 293 5.20 -11.53 18.91
CA ASP A 293 4.53 -10.82 20.02
C ASP A 293 5.36 -9.65 20.58
N GLU A 294 6.64 -9.59 20.22
CA GLU A 294 7.63 -8.64 20.73
C GLU A 294 7.78 -7.38 19.86
N LEU A 295 7.10 -7.35 18.71
CA LEU A 295 7.24 -6.30 17.70
C LEU A 295 6.50 -5.01 18.11
N ASN A 296 7.15 -4.17 18.92
CA ASN A 296 6.65 -2.85 19.32
C ASN A 296 7.78 -1.80 19.35
N GLU A 297 7.40 -0.52 19.44
CA GLU A 297 8.36 0.59 19.37
C GLU A 297 9.38 0.56 20.52
N GLU A 298 8.97 0.19 21.73
CA GLU A 298 9.85 0.15 22.89
C GLU A 298 10.93 -0.92 22.73
N THR A 299 10.54 -2.14 22.33
CA THR A 299 11.48 -3.23 22.04
C THR A 299 12.42 -2.86 20.90
N PHE A 300 11.91 -2.19 19.85
CA PHE A 300 12.74 -1.70 18.74
C PHE A 300 13.78 -0.68 19.21
N ARG A 301 13.40 0.30 20.03
CA ARG A 301 14.33 1.31 20.56
C ARG A 301 15.44 0.67 21.40
N ARG A 302 15.09 -0.30 22.25
CA ARG A 302 16.05 -1.08 23.05
C ARG A 302 17.00 -1.90 22.17
N ALA A 303 16.47 -2.60 21.17
CA ALA A 303 17.26 -3.39 20.23
C ALA A 303 18.26 -2.52 19.45
N VAL A 304 17.84 -1.34 18.99
CA VAL A 304 18.73 -0.38 18.32
C VAL A 304 19.84 0.11 19.24
N ALA A 305 19.52 0.41 20.51
CA ALA A 305 20.52 0.85 21.48
C ALA A 305 21.58 -0.24 21.72
N LEU A 306 21.14 -1.48 21.92
CA LEU A 306 22.04 -2.62 22.11
C LEU A 306 22.95 -2.84 20.89
N ILE A 307 22.40 -2.80 19.67
CA ILE A 307 23.23 -2.91 18.45
C ILE A 307 24.23 -1.74 18.39
N GLY A 308 23.80 -0.52 18.73
CA GLY A 308 24.68 0.66 18.74
C GLY A 308 25.83 0.53 19.71
N GLU A 309 25.59 0.01 20.91
CA GLU A 309 26.62 -0.25 21.93
C GLU A 309 27.64 -1.29 21.44
N TRP A 310 27.18 -2.38 20.83
CA TRP A 310 28.05 -3.46 20.34
C TRP A 310 28.85 -3.09 19.10
N THR A 311 28.26 -2.33 18.18
CA THR A 311 28.87 -2.02 16.88
C THR A 311 29.61 -0.68 16.85
N GLY A 312 29.36 0.20 17.84
CA GLY A 312 29.83 1.58 17.84
C GLY A 312 29.09 2.48 16.83
N ILE A 313 28.05 1.98 16.18
CA ILE A 313 27.31 2.74 15.16
C ILE A 313 26.28 3.65 15.84
N PRO A 314 26.18 4.92 15.45
CA PRO A 314 25.16 5.82 15.97
C PRO A 314 23.75 5.23 15.81
N THR A 315 22.94 5.29 16.86
CA THR A 315 21.57 4.74 16.87
C THR A 315 20.70 5.32 15.75
N ALA A 316 20.93 6.58 15.36
CA ALA A 316 20.25 7.23 14.24
C ALA A 316 20.56 6.55 12.89
N ASP A 317 21.80 6.12 12.67
CA ASP A 317 22.22 5.42 11.47
C ASP A 317 21.66 4.01 11.41
N ILE A 318 21.64 3.30 12.55
CA ILE A 318 20.99 1.99 12.66
C ILE A 318 19.51 2.12 12.33
N ARG A 319 18.79 3.09 12.90
CA ARG A 319 17.36 3.31 12.58
C ARG A 319 17.12 3.60 11.10
N ARG A 320 18.03 4.34 10.46
CA ARG A 320 17.93 4.68 9.02
C ARG A 320 18.12 3.47 8.12
N ARG A 321 19.00 2.54 8.51
CA ARG A 321 19.34 1.32 7.75
C ARG A 321 18.52 0.09 8.17
N ALA A 322 17.81 0.16 9.28
CA ALA A 322 17.01 -0.92 9.83
C ALA A 322 16.03 -1.48 8.78
N GLY A 323 16.03 -2.81 8.64
CA GLY A 323 15.16 -3.50 7.68
C GLY A 323 15.59 -3.37 6.23
N THR A 324 16.86 -3.08 5.93
CA THR A 324 17.41 -3.25 4.57
C THR A 324 18.24 -4.53 4.50
N ILE A 325 18.31 -5.13 3.31
CA ILE A 325 19.10 -6.35 3.10
C ILE A 325 20.59 -6.07 3.28
N GLU A 326 21.04 -4.85 2.94
CA GLU A 326 22.42 -4.39 3.10
C GLU A 326 22.80 -4.23 4.57
N PHE A 327 21.87 -3.79 5.42
CA PHE A 327 22.11 -3.71 6.86
C PHE A 327 22.32 -5.11 7.45
N VAL A 328 21.44 -6.04 7.10
CA VAL A 328 21.54 -7.45 7.52
C VAL A 328 22.84 -8.09 7.03
N ARG A 329 23.20 -7.86 5.76
CA ARG A 329 24.46 -8.30 5.14
C ARG A 329 25.68 -7.74 5.86
N PHE A 330 25.67 -6.43 6.12
CA PHE A 330 26.75 -5.73 6.82
C PHE A 330 26.97 -6.30 8.23
N ILE A 331 25.90 -6.54 9.00
CA ILE A 331 26.01 -7.16 10.33
C ILE A 331 26.61 -8.56 10.23
N ARG A 332 26.12 -9.40 9.31
CA ARG A 332 26.63 -10.76 9.08
C ARG A 332 28.11 -10.79 8.74
N GLU A 333 28.56 -9.88 7.88
CA GLU A 333 29.93 -9.87 7.35
C GLU A 333 30.92 -9.17 8.27
N THR A 334 30.48 -8.16 9.01
CA THR A 334 31.37 -7.32 9.84
C THR A 334 31.38 -7.76 11.30
N TYR A 335 30.27 -8.30 11.81
CA TYR A 335 30.11 -8.71 13.21
C TYR A 335 29.62 -10.17 13.36
N PRO A 336 30.22 -11.16 12.68
CA PRO A 336 29.78 -12.56 12.77
C PRO A 336 29.91 -13.13 14.19
N GLU A 337 30.96 -12.75 14.93
CA GLU A 337 31.18 -13.22 16.31
C GLU A 337 30.08 -12.73 17.25
N ALA A 338 29.60 -11.50 17.06
CA ALA A 338 28.52 -10.93 17.87
C ALA A 338 27.19 -11.68 17.67
N LEU A 339 26.98 -12.34 16.52
CA LEU A 339 25.77 -13.10 16.26
C LEU A 339 25.67 -14.37 17.12
N THR A 340 26.78 -14.85 17.68
CA THR A 340 26.74 -15.96 18.64
C THR A 340 26.04 -15.57 19.95
N ASP A 341 25.96 -14.27 20.27
CA ASP A 341 25.22 -13.78 21.42
C ASP A 341 23.70 -13.73 21.13
N PRO A 342 22.87 -14.44 21.92
CA PRO A 342 21.43 -14.49 21.69
C PRO A 342 20.73 -13.12 21.79
N ALA A 343 21.21 -12.21 22.64
CA ALA A 343 20.60 -10.89 22.83
C ALA A 343 20.92 -9.96 21.67
N PHE A 344 22.15 -10.00 21.16
CA PHE A 344 22.55 -9.28 19.95
C PHE A 344 21.76 -9.79 18.74
N THR A 345 21.75 -11.11 18.49
CA THR A 345 21.02 -11.68 17.36
C THR A 345 19.53 -11.40 17.42
N ARG A 346 18.90 -11.55 18.58
CA ARG A 346 17.50 -11.12 18.79
C ARG A 346 17.29 -9.65 18.45
N SER A 347 18.20 -8.77 18.87
CA SER A 347 18.10 -7.34 18.60
C SER A 347 18.20 -7.04 17.10
N VAL A 348 19.07 -7.74 16.37
CA VAL A 348 19.19 -7.62 14.91
C VAL A 348 17.90 -8.08 14.21
N ILE A 349 17.31 -9.20 14.64
CA ILE A 349 16.05 -9.72 14.10
C ILE A 349 14.91 -8.72 14.33
N ILE A 350 14.72 -8.23 15.56
CA ILE A 350 13.66 -7.27 15.90
C ILE A 350 13.85 -5.96 15.13
N THR A 351 15.08 -5.46 15.06
CA THR A 351 15.43 -4.25 14.29
C THR A 351 15.13 -4.42 12.80
N THR A 352 15.40 -5.61 12.26
CA THR A 352 15.12 -5.94 10.86
C THR A 352 13.63 -6.03 10.59
N MET A 353 12.86 -6.73 11.44
CA MET A 353 11.41 -6.87 11.30
C MET A 353 10.69 -5.53 11.43
N TYR A 354 10.97 -4.79 12.51
CA TYR A 354 10.31 -3.50 12.77
C TYR A 354 10.74 -2.45 11.73
N GLY A 355 12.02 -2.44 11.36
CA GLY A 355 12.55 -1.59 10.28
C GLY A 355 11.87 -1.86 8.94
N ASN A 356 11.72 -3.12 8.54
CA ASN A 356 10.99 -3.50 7.33
C ASN A 356 9.54 -3.03 7.40
N PHE A 357 8.88 -3.26 8.54
CA PHE A 357 7.52 -2.79 8.73
C PHE A 357 7.42 -1.27 8.54
N LEU A 358 8.29 -0.46 9.16
CA LEU A 358 8.29 1.00 9.05
C LEU A 358 8.52 1.49 7.61
N ARG A 359 9.40 0.80 6.86
CA ARG A 359 9.77 1.15 5.49
C ARG A 359 8.70 0.73 4.47
N ALA A 360 8.04 -0.40 4.69
CA ALA A 360 7.07 -0.97 3.77
C ALA A 360 5.88 -0.04 3.52
N GLY A 361 5.55 0.16 2.23
CA GLY A 361 4.32 0.80 1.80
C GLY A 361 3.13 -0.15 1.79
N LYS A 362 3.38 -1.46 1.87
CA LYS A 362 2.33 -2.48 1.89
C LYS A 362 2.71 -3.60 2.85
N VAL A 363 1.74 -4.12 3.58
CA VAL A 363 1.96 -5.21 4.54
C VAL A 363 0.96 -6.33 4.27
N ILE A 364 1.47 -7.56 4.22
CA ILE A 364 0.67 -8.77 4.12
C ILE A 364 0.70 -9.48 5.47
N PHE A 365 -0.46 -9.73 6.06
CA PHE A 365 -0.62 -10.57 7.24
C PHE A 365 -1.02 -11.97 6.82
N LEU A 366 -0.18 -12.96 7.13
CA LEU A 366 -0.43 -14.36 6.81
C LEU A 366 -1.32 -15.02 7.88
N ILE A 367 -2.41 -15.64 7.44
CA ILE A 367 -3.31 -16.40 8.28
C ILE A 367 -3.09 -17.87 7.96
N ASP A 368 -2.81 -18.67 8.98
CA ASP A 368 -2.57 -20.10 8.82
C ASP A 368 -3.88 -20.83 8.52
N GLY A 369 -4.06 -21.29 7.28
CA GLY A 369 -5.27 -22.00 6.86
C GLY A 369 -5.55 -23.27 7.66
N GLU A 370 -4.52 -23.97 8.16
CA GLU A 370 -4.72 -25.16 9.00
C GLU A 370 -5.49 -24.89 10.28
N LYS A 371 -5.53 -23.63 10.74
CA LYS A 371 -6.28 -23.21 11.92
C LYS A 371 -7.72 -22.81 11.60
N VAL A 372 -8.08 -22.72 10.32
CA VAL A 372 -9.44 -22.48 9.83
C VAL A 372 -10.20 -23.81 9.78
N THR A 373 -10.39 -24.40 10.95
CA THR A 373 -11.11 -25.66 11.16
C THR A 373 -12.47 -25.39 11.81
N ASP A 374 -13.32 -26.41 11.86
CA ASP A 374 -14.60 -26.35 12.59
C ASP A 374 -14.41 -26.48 14.12
N ASP A 375 -13.16 -26.54 14.61
CA ASP A 375 -12.84 -26.83 16.00
C ASP A 375 -12.56 -25.57 16.85
N ARG A 376 -12.81 -25.67 18.17
CA ARG A 376 -12.62 -24.56 19.11
C ARG A 376 -11.16 -24.16 19.29
N LYS A 377 -10.21 -25.08 19.12
CA LYS A 377 -8.77 -24.86 19.34
C LYS A 377 -8.19 -23.99 18.22
N GLY A 378 -8.53 -24.25 16.96
CA GLY A 378 -8.21 -23.44 15.80
C GLY A 378 -8.74 -22.03 15.93
N HIS A 379 -10.02 -21.87 16.27
CA HIS A 379 -10.62 -20.56 16.53
C HIS A 379 -9.91 -19.76 17.65
N ALA A 380 -9.52 -20.42 18.74
CA ALA A 380 -8.82 -19.77 19.85
C ALA A 380 -7.39 -19.34 19.45
N GLN A 381 -6.69 -20.13 18.64
CA GLN A 381 -5.38 -19.77 18.12
C GLN A 381 -5.46 -18.57 17.17
N LEU A 382 -6.41 -18.59 16.22
CA LEU A 382 -6.66 -17.47 15.32
C LEU A 382 -7.00 -16.18 16.08
N ALA A 383 -7.82 -16.27 17.14
CA ALA A 383 -8.13 -15.11 17.98
C ALA A 383 -6.87 -14.46 18.59
N ARG A 384 -5.89 -15.27 19.02
CA ARG A 384 -4.61 -14.75 19.56
C ARG A 384 -3.79 -14.06 18.47
N GLU A 385 -3.69 -14.67 17.29
CA GLU A 385 -2.98 -14.09 16.14
C GLU A 385 -3.63 -12.77 15.69
N PHE A 386 -4.95 -12.70 15.60
CA PHE A 386 -5.64 -11.45 15.29
C PHE A 386 -5.41 -10.37 16.34
N GLY A 387 -5.37 -10.74 17.63
CA GLY A 387 -5.00 -9.83 18.71
C GLY A 387 -3.57 -9.29 18.58
N GLY A 388 -2.62 -10.13 18.19
CA GLY A 388 -1.25 -9.72 17.88
C GLY A 388 -1.19 -8.72 16.73
N TYR A 389 -1.88 -8.98 15.63
CA TYR A 389 -1.97 -8.05 14.50
C TYR A 389 -2.58 -6.70 14.90
N MET A 390 -3.65 -6.72 15.69
CA MET A 390 -4.26 -5.50 16.22
C MET A 390 -3.26 -4.67 17.03
N LYS A 391 -2.53 -5.31 17.96
CA LYS A 391 -1.50 -4.64 18.77
C LYS A 391 -0.42 -4.01 17.89
N THR A 392 0.12 -4.76 16.93
CA THR A 392 1.10 -4.25 15.96
C THR A 392 0.55 -3.02 15.22
N LEU A 393 -0.69 -3.08 14.71
CA LEU A 393 -1.32 -1.92 14.06
C LEU A 393 -1.46 -0.70 15.00
N ILE A 394 -1.91 -0.91 16.25
CA ILE A 394 -2.07 0.15 17.27
C ILE A 394 -0.73 0.85 17.54
N ASP A 395 0.32 0.07 17.79
CA ASP A 395 1.65 0.56 18.14
C ASP A 395 2.26 1.39 17.00
N LEU A 396 1.89 1.09 15.76
CA LEU A 396 2.46 1.70 14.55
C LEU A 396 1.72 2.95 14.10
N GLU A 397 0.45 3.09 14.48
CA GLU A 397 -0.37 4.27 14.18
C GLU A 397 -0.37 5.31 15.30
N GLY A 398 0.44 5.08 16.35
CA GLY A 398 0.75 6.07 17.37
C GLY A 398 -0.44 6.43 18.26
N GLY A 399 -1.35 5.47 18.51
CA GLY A 399 -2.48 5.64 19.42
C GLY A 399 -3.54 6.66 18.98
N ARG A 400 -3.47 7.21 17.76
CA ARG A 400 -4.46 8.18 17.24
C ARG A 400 -5.66 7.47 16.62
N TYR A 401 -6.42 6.75 17.45
CA TYR A 401 -7.68 6.09 17.06
C TYR A 401 -8.84 7.06 16.80
N LEU A 402 -8.72 8.31 17.25
CA LEU A 402 -9.71 9.36 17.00
C LEU A 402 -9.45 10.04 15.66
N GLY A 403 -9.81 9.34 14.59
CA GLY A 403 -10.20 9.91 13.31
C GLY A 403 -9.06 10.31 12.38
N LEU A 404 -9.06 9.68 11.20
CA LEU A 404 -8.27 10.02 10.00
C LEU A 404 -6.85 9.44 9.99
N PHE A 405 -6.81 8.13 9.75
CA PHE A 405 -5.66 7.38 9.27
C PHE A 405 -4.88 8.18 8.21
N ARG A 406 -3.57 8.35 8.40
CA ARG A 406 -2.66 8.79 7.34
C ARG A 406 -2.32 7.56 6.49
N PRO A 407 -2.97 7.31 5.34
CA PRO A 407 -2.93 6.01 4.68
C PRO A 407 -1.72 5.97 3.76
N ASN A 408 -0.53 5.95 4.35
CA ASN A 408 0.69 5.75 3.58
C ASN A 408 0.97 4.26 3.35
N LYS A 409 0.14 3.36 3.92
CA LYS A 409 0.27 1.91 3.81
C LYS A 409 -1.02 1.22 3.36
N LYS A 410 -0.90 0.14 2.58
CA LYS A 410 -1.99 -0.81 2.33
C LYS A 410 -1.78 -2.11 3.10
N PHE A 411 -2.86 -2.80 3.41
CA PHE A 411 -2.82 -4.07 4.13
C PHE A 411 -3.53 -5.17 3.35
N ALA A 412 -3.04 -6.40 3.47
CA ALA A 412 -3.74 -7.59 3.01
C ALA A 412 -3.77 -8.64 4.12
N LEU A 413 -4.91 -9.33 4.25
CA LEU A 413 -5.04 -10.58 4.99
C LEU A 413 -4.95 -11.72 3.98
N VAL A 414 -3.98 -12.61 4.16
CA VAL A 414 -3.75 -13.71 3.23
C VAL A 414 -3.85 -15.03 3.96
N VAL A 415 -4.89 -15.81 3.66
CA VAL A 415 -5.01 -17.17 4.16
C VAL A 415 -4.10 -18.08 3.34
N THR A 416 -3.09 -18.66 3.96
CA THR A 416 -2.20 -19.65 3.34
C THR A 416 -2.79 -21.05 3.48
N LYS A 417 -2.23 -22.03 2.74
CA LYS A 417 -2.66 -23.43 2.80
C LYS A 417 -4.15 -23.62 2.48
N ALA A 418 -4.66 -22.85 1.51
CA ALA A 418 -6.08 -22.86 1.15
C ALA A 418 -6.56 -24.26 0.70
N ASP A 419 -5.68 -25.05 0.10
CA ASP A 419 -5.87 -26.47 -0.21
C ASP A 419 -6.23 -27.27 1.05
N LEU A 420 -5.50 -27.11 2.15
CA LEU A 420 -5.80 -27.78 3.42
C LEU A 420 -7.11 -27.30 4.04
N VAL A 421 -7.47 -26.01 3.90
CA VAL A 421 -8.77 -25.51 4.37
C VAL A 421 -9.91 -26.19 3.63
N CYS A 422 -9.77 -26.35 2.31
CA CYS A 422 -10.75 -27.03 1.47
C CYS A 422 -11.00 -28.46 1.94
N TRP A 423 -10.00 -29.09 2.55
CA TRP A 423 -10.14 -30.39 3.17
C TRP A 423 -10.69 -30.28 4.58
N LYS A 424 -10.05 -29.55 5.50
CA LYS A 424 -10.38 -29.60 6.93
C LYS A 424 -11.71 -28.92 7.30
N ASN A 425 -12.16 -27.92 6.54
CA ASN A 425 -13.40 -27.21 6.82
C ASN A 425 -14.57 -27.79 6.02
N ARG A 426 -15.63 -28.26 6.71
CA ARG A 426 -16.77 -28.93 6.05
C ARG A 426 -17.50 -28.03 5.07
N GLU A 427 -17.63 -26.73 5.36
CA GLU A 427 -18.36 -25.80 4.51
C GLU A 427 -17.65 -25.55 3.19
N ILE A 428 -16.33 -25.31 3.23
CA ILE A 428 -15.51 -25.10 2.02
C ILE A 428 -15.42 -26.40 1.20
N ARG A 429 -15.29 -27.55 1.87
CA ARG A 429 -15.29 -28.86 1.20
C ARG A 429 -16.58 -29.10 0.40
N ASN A 430 -17.72 -28.81 1.02
CA ASN A 430 -19.02 -28.93 0.35
C ASN A 430 -19.15 -27.95 -0.81
N LEU A 431 -18.63 -26.73 -0.67
CA LEU A 431 -18.60 -25.74 -1.74
C LEU A 431 -17.86 -26.26 -2.98
N LEU A 432 -16.66 -26.83 -2.83
CA LEU A 432 -15.94 -27.43 -3.97
C LEU A 432 -16.72 -28.57 -4.64
N ARG A 433 -17.38 -29.42 -3.85
CA ARG A 433 -18.23 -30.49 -4.39
C ARG A 433 -19.39 -29.94 -5.22
N THR A 434 -20.01 -28.83 -4.79
CA THR A 434 -21.06 -28.18 -5.59
C THR A 434 -20.55 -27.57 -6.90
N MET A 435 -19.25 -27.27 -6.97
CA MET A 435 -18.58 -26.80 -8.19
C MET A 435 -18.15 -27.94 -9.12
N ASN A 436 -18.36 -29.21 -8.74
CA ASN A 436 -17.82 -30.40 -9.42
C ASN A 436 -16.30 -30.39 -9.57
N VAL A 437 -15.60 -29.86 -8.56
CA VAL A 437 -14.15 -29.75 -8.54
C VAL A 437 -13.57 -30.64 -7.44
N ALA A 438 -12.55 -31.42 -7.78
CA ALA A 438 -11.86 -32.29 -6.83
C ALA A 438 -10.71 -31.59 -6.11
N LYS A 439 -10.00 -30.68 -6.80
CA LYS A 439 -8.81 -30.00 -6.27
C LYS A 439 -8.83 -28.51 -6.52
N LEU A 440 -8.11 -27.77 -5.69
CA LEU A 440 -8.01 -26.32 -5.85
C LEU A 440 -7.33 -25.93 -7.17
N SER A 441 -6.42 -26.75 -7.70
CA SER A 441 -5.76 -26.54 -9.00
C SER A 441 -6.72 -26.53 -10.20
N GLU A 442 -7.89 -27.16 -10.08
CA GLU A 442 -8.90 -27.18 -11.14
C GLU A 442 -9.76 -25.90 -11.15
N VAL A 443 -9.70 -25.08 -10.09
CA VAL A 443 -10.39 -23.79 -10.02
C VAL A 443 -9.51 -22.72 -10.66
N PRO A 444 -9.90 -22.11 -11.79
CA PRO A 444 -9.08 -21.07 -12.41
C PRO A 444 -8.93 -19.85 -11.48
N GLU A 445 -7.74 -19.28 -11.37
CA GLU A 445 -7.43 -18.25 -10.37
C GLU A 445 -8.29 -16.98 -10.47
N THR A 446 -8.74 -16.62 -11.67
CA THR A 446 -9.52 -15.40 -11.95
C THR A 446 -11.03 -15.65 -12.05
N SER A 447 -11.47 -16.86 -11.73
CA SER A 447 -12.85 -17.31 -11.84
C SER A 447 -13.76 -16.74 -10.73
N LYS A 448 -15.08 -16.83 -10.94
CA LYS A 448 -16.08 -16.44 -9.91
C LYS A 448 -16.08 -17.44 -8.76
N GLU A 449 -15.75 -18.68 -9.05
CA GLU A 449 -15.62 -19.80 -8.14
C GLU A 449 -14.50 -19.53 -7.12
N ALA A 450 -13.33 -19.09 -7.59
CA ALA A 450 -12.23 -18.65 -6.73
C ALA A 450 -12.64 -17.52 -5.78
N LEU A 451 -13.38 -16.52 -6.30
CA LEU A 451 -13.92 -15.43 -5.48
C LEU A 451 -14.94 -15.95 -4.45
N THR A 452 -15.77 -16.93 -4.81
CA THR A 452 -16.77 -17.53 -3.93
C THR A 452 -16.11 -18.26 -2.76
N ILE A 453 -15.02 -18.99 -3.02
CA ILE A 453 -14.20 -19.63 -1.97
C ILE A 453 -13.64 -18.57 -1.01
N GLU A 454 -13.07 -17.48 -1.53
CA GLU A 454 -12.56 -16.38 -0.69
C GLU A 454 -13.65 -15.71 0.14
N THR A 455 -14.81 -15.42 -0.47
CA THR A 455 -15.94 -14.83 0.25
C THR A 455 -16.39 -15.74 1.38
N ARG A 456 -16.47 -17.06 1.14
CA ARG A 456 -16.87 -17.99 2.19
C ARG A 456 -15.84 -18.11 3.30
N LEU A 457 -14.54 -18.14 2.97
CA LEU A 457 -13.46 -18.11 3.98
C LEU A 457 -13.52 -16.83 4.83
N TYR A 458 -13.79 -15.69 4.20
CA TYR A 458 -13.94 -14.42 4.90
C TYR A 458 -15.14 -14.45 5.86
N GLU A 459 -16.27 -15.03 5.45
CA GLU A 459 -17.45 -15.22 6.32
C GLU A 459 -17.14 -16.13 7.52
N ILE A 460 -16.45 -17.24 7.30
CA ILE A 460 -16.02 -18.17 8.36
C ILE A 460 -15.14 -17.44 9.38
N LEU A 461 -14.13 -16.69 8.92
CA LEU A 461 -13.30 -15.87 9.80
C LEU A 461 -14.10 -14.76 10.49
N GLY A 462 -15.12 -14.23 9.80
CA GLY A 462 -16.09 -13.24 10.30
C GLY A 462 -16.88 -13.69 11.52
N THR A 463 -16.98 -15.01 11.79
CA THR A 463 -17.58 -15.52 13.03
C THR A 463 -16.74 -15.18 14.27
N ASN A 464 -15.43 -15.00 14.10
CA ASN A 464 -14.51 -14.65 15.18
C ASN A 464 -14.63 -13.16 15.52
N GLN A 465 -14.93 -12.85 16.79
CA GLN A 465 -15.07 -11.48 17.25
C GLN A 465 -13.78 -10.64 17.10
N VAL A 466 -12.62 -11.24 17.34
CA VAL A 466 -11.32 -10.55 17.21
C VAL A 466 -11.02 -10.23 15.75
N PHE A 467 -11.35 -11.14 14.82
CA PHE A 467 -11.24 -10.88 13.39
C PHE A 467 -12.13 -9.71 12.95
N ARG A 468 -13.39 -9.68 13.39
CA ARG A 468 -14.29 -8.54 13.11
C ARG A 468 -13.74 -7.23 13.66
N ASN A 469 -13.17 -7.24 14.86
CA ASN A 469 -12.56 -6.05 15.45
C ASN A 469 -11.34 -5.59 14.65
N LEU A 470 -10.48 -6.52 14.23
CA LEU A 470 -9.34 -6.25 13.35
C LEU A 470 -9.81 -5.60 12.04
N VAL A 471 -10.77 -6.20 11.34
CA VAL A 471 -11.35 -5.62 10.11
C VAL A 471 -11.94 -4.24 10.38
N ASN A 472 -12.67 -4.07 11.48
CA ASN A 472 -13.29 -2.79 11.85
C ASN A 472 -12.27 -1.68 12.12
N MET A 473 -11.15 -2.01 12.77
CA MET A 473 -10.02 -1.08 12.95
C MET A 473 -9.43 -0.63 11.61
N MET A 474 -9.57 -1.44 10.56
CA MET A 474 -9.07 -1.14 9.23
C MET A 474 -10.16 -0.65 8.27
N ASN A 475 -11.34 -0.25 8.77
CA ASN A 475 -12.46 0.24 7.94
C ASN A 475 -12.14 1.49 7.13
N ASP A 476 -11.21 2.32 7.60
CA ASP A 476 -10.78 3.53 6.91
C ASP A 476 -9.55 3.29 6.01
N ILE A 477 -9.03 2.06 5.96
CA ILE A 477 -7.88 1.66 5.13
C ILE A 477 -8.33 0.68 4.04
N SER A 478 -7.72 0.76 2.86
CA SER A 478 -7.95 -0.22 1.80
C SER A 478 -7.29 -1.55 2.16
N MET A 479 -8.12 -2.53 2.52
CA MET A 479 -7.70 -3.89 2.89
C MET A 479 -8.11 -4.91 1.83
N TYR A 480 -7.15 -5.77 1.48
CA TYR A 480 -7.35 -6.93 0.62
C TYR A 480 -7.48 -8.20 1.44
N PHE A 481 -8.33 -9.11 0.99
CA PHE A 481 -8.40 -10.48 1.48
C PHE A 481 -8.15 -11.43 0.33
N VAL A 482 -7.21 -12.35 0.48
CA VAL A 482 -6.83 -13.34 -0.53
C VAL A 482 -6.63 -14.69 0.14
N ALA A 483 -7.02 -15.77 -0.52
CA ALA A 483 -6.64 -17.12 -0.12
C ALA A 483 -5.64 -17.69 -1.14
N VAL A 484 -4.56 -18.31 -0.67
CA VAL A 484 -3.51 -18.86 -1.52
C VAL A 484 -3.14 -20.28 -1.12
N SER A 485 -2.69 -21.05 -2.11
CA SER A 485 -2.03 -22.34 -1.89
C SER A 485 -0.72 -22.39 -2.66
N VAL A 486 0.31 -23.00 -2.07
CA VAL A 486 1.62 -23.19 -2.71
C VAL A 486 1.63 -24.48 -3.52
N ASP A 487 0.79 -25.44 -3.15
CA ASP A 487 0.56 -26.69 -3.87
C ASP A 487 -0.95 -26.95 -3.94
N ALA A 488 -1.59 -26.37 -4.94
CA ALA A 488 -3.03 -26.56 -5.14
C ALA A 488 -3.39 -27.96 -5.68
N THR A 489 -2.38 -28.77 -6.00
CA THR A 489 -2.55 -30.15 -6.49
C THR A 489 -2.52 -31.18 -5.37
N ALA A 490 -2.17 -30.76 -4.15
CA ALA A 490 -2.05 -31.61 -2.97
C ALA A 490 -3.33 -32.41 -2.74
N GLU A 491 -3.19 -33.74 -2.79
CA GLU A 491 -4.21 -34.69 -2.37
C GLU A 491 -3.96 -35.07 -0.91
N PRO A 492 -5.00 -35.22 -0.09
CA PRO A 492 -4.82 -35.75 1.25
C PRO A 492 -4.30 -37.18 1.17
N PHE A 493 -3.27 -37.50 1.96
CA PHE A 493 -2.98 -38.89 2.28
C PHE A 493 -4.16 -39.44 3.09
N PRO A 494 -4.79 -40.56 2.68
CA PRO A 494 -5.77 -41.22 3.52
C PRO A 494 -5.02 -41.87 4.68
N THR A 495 -5.07 -41.28 5.87
CA THR A 495 -4.66 -41.98 7.09
C THR A 495 -5.85 -42.71 7.68
N GLU A 496 -5.77 -44.04 7.67
CA GLU A 496 -6.46 -44.84 8.68
C GLU A 496 -5.95 -44.39 10.05
N GLU A 497 -6.85 -44.19 11.01
CA GLU A 497 -6.56 -43.83 12.40
C GLU A 497 -6.07 -42.39 12.68
N GLY A 498 -6.96 -41.41 12.57
CA GLY A 498 -7.12 -40.31 13.56
C GLY A 498 -5.94 -39.39 13.89
N PHE A 499 -4.76 -39.55 13.28
CA PHE A 499 -3.61 -38.69 13.42
C PHE A 499 -3.55 -37.77 12.21
N GLU A 500 -3.79 -36.47 12.46
CA GLU A 500 -3.54 -35.42 11.48
C GLU A 500 -2.03 -35.27 11.30
N GLU A 501 -1.43 -35.99 10.35
CA GLU A 501 -0.11 -35.60 9.88
C GLU A 501 -0.21 -34.26 9.14
N GLU A 502 0.75 -33.38 9.40
CA GLU A 502 0.92 -32.09 8.75
C GLU A 502 1.15 -32.38 7.25
N ILE A 503 0.19 -32.03 6.37
CA ILE A 503 0.29 -32.29 4.93
C ILE A 503 1.23 -31.24 4.33
N TRP A 504 2.29 -31.69 3.66
CA TRP A 504 3.33 -30.83 3.09
C TRP A 504 3.23 -30.77 1.56
N PRO A 505 3.60 -29.64 0.93
CA PRO A 505 3.70 -29.53 -0.52
C PRO A 505 4.66 -30.58 -1.10
N ALA A 506 4.17 -31.42 -2.00
CA ALA A 506 4.99 -32.36 -2.77
C ALA A 506 5.44 -31.75 -4.10
N SER A 507 4.82 -30.63 -4.50
CA SER A 507 5.15 -29.87 -5.70
C SER A 507 5.01 -28.36 -5.47
N LEU A 508 5.42 -27.55 -6.44
CA LEU A 508 5.07 -26.13 -6.50
C LEU A 508 4.00 -25.95 -7.59
N ALA A 509 2.75 -25.86 -7.16
CA ALA A 509 1.61 -25.51 -7.99
C ALA A 509 0.87 -24.31 -7.35
N PRO A 510 1.45 -23.09 -7.44
CA PRO A 510 0.90 -21.92 -6.78
C PRO A 510 -0.49 -21.59 -7.31
N TRP A 511 -1.42 -21.28 -6.40
CA TRP A 511 -2.77 -20.83 -6.72
C TRP A 511 -3.08 -19.49 -6.05
N ARG A 512 -3.63 -18.56 -6.83
CA ARG A 512 -3.98 -17.16 -6.50
C ARG A 512 -2.78 -16.26 -6.19
N PHE A 513 -1.55 -16.69 -6.48
CA PHE A 513 -0.39 -15.81 -6.38
C PHE A 513 -0.43 -14.65 -7.40
N THR A 514 -1.27 -14.74 -8.44
CA THR A 514 -1.61 -13.59 -9.30
C THR A 514 -2.19 -12.43 -8.50
N GLU A 515 -3.06 -12.68 -7.52
CA GLU A 515 -3.68 -11.61 -6.72
C GLU A 515 -2.73 -11.02 -5.70
N ILE A 516 -1.83 -11.86 -5.16
CA ILE A 516 -0.71 -11.41 -4.35
C ILE A 516 0.14 -10.46 -5.19
N PHE A 517 0.52 -10.85 -6.41
CA PHE A 517 1.23 -9.96 -7.33
C PHE A 517 0.45 -8.67 -7.63
N ARG A 518 -0.89 -8.77 -7.82
CA ARG A 518 -1.79 -7.61 -7.99
C ARG A 518 -1.83 -6.69 -6.78
N PHE A 519 -1.75 -7.21 -5.56
CA PHE A 519 -1.66 -6.38 -4.36
C PHE A 519 -0.37 -5.54 -4.36
N GLY A 520 0.70 -6.03 -4.98
CA GLY A 520 1.94 -5.29 -5.20
C GLY A 520 1.82 -4.06 -6.10
N LEU A 521 0.68 -3.86 -6.79
CA LEU A 521 0.49 -2.88 -7.85
C LEU A 521 0.15 -1.44 -7.51
#